data_AF-A0A1H8D716-F1
#
_entry.id   AF-A0A1H8D716-F1
#
_cell.length_a   1.000
_cell.length_b   1.000
_cell.length_c   1.000
_cell.angle_alpha   90.00
_cell.angle_beta   90.00
_cell.angle_gamma   90.00
#
_symmetry.space_group_name_H-M   'P 1'
#
loop_
_entity.id
_entity.type
_entity.pdbx_description
1 polymer ?
#
loop_
_entity_poly.entity_id
_entity_poly.type
_entity_poly.pdbx_seq_one_letter_code
_entity_poly.pdbx_strand_id
1 'polypeptide(L)'
;MENYPITITVDKEVHHFEVGEYPHHNEEQCKFKVFEQGVYVASFEPDAQDFLHICQNPGGIDEEVLHLLADKIEGHHPHGINDNIRKLKL
;
A
#
# COMPACT_ATOMS: atom_id res chain seq x y z
N MET A 1 11.39 10.63 -7.13
CA MET A 1 10.54 9.62 -6.49
C MET A 1 11.42 8.48 -6.13
N GLU A 2 11.53 8.20 -4.85
CA GLU A 2 12.18 6.99 -4.37
C GLU A 2 11.06 5.97 -4.10
N ASN A 3 11.14 4.82 -4.75
CA ASN A 3 10.30 3.70 -4.39
C ASN A 3 10.88 3.08 -3.11
N TYR A 4 10.02 2.64 -2.20
CA TYR A 4 10.45 1.90 -1.01
C TYR A 4 9.99 0.43 -1.12
N PRO A 5 10.85 -0.53 -0.72
CA PRO A 5 10.49 -1.93 -0.77
C PRO A 5 9.54 -2.29 0.39
N ILE A 6 8.52 -3.08 0.09
CA ILE A 6 7.63 -3.72 1.07
C ILE A 6 7.73 -5.23 0.86
N THR A 7 7.98 -5.95 1.95
CA THR A 7 7.92 -7.41 1.97
C THR A 7 6.71 -7.87 2.76
N ILE A 8 5.91 -8.75 2.15
CA ILE A 8 4.74 -9.37 2.78
C ILE A 8 4.92 -10.88 2.74
N THR A 9 4.55 -11.54 3.84
CA THR A 9 4.57 -12.98 3.93
C THR A 9 3.15 -13.48 4.20
N VAL A 10 2.56 -14.21 3.25
CA VAL A 10 1.24 -14.85 3.38
C VAL A 10 1.42 -16.35 3.12
N ASP A 11 0.85 -17.21 3.96
CA ASP A 11 0.85 -18.68 3.79
C ASP A 11 2.21 -19.33 3.43
N LYS A 12 3.31 -18.73 3.91
CA LYS A 12 4.72 -19.12 3.68
C LYS A 12 5.33 -18.67 2.34
N GLU A 13 4.57 -17.97 1.51
CA GLU A 13 5.08 -17.26 0.33
C GLU A 13 5.51 -15.85 0.73
N VAL A 14 6.67 -15.44 0.23
CA VAL A 14 7.24 -14.10 0.49
C VAL A 14 7.14 -13.29 -0.79
N HIS A 15 6.32 -12.25 -0.76
CA HIS A 15 6.14 -11.31 -1.84
C HIS A 15 7.00 -10.07 -1.64
N HIS A 16 7.68 -9.66 -2.70
CA HIS A 16 8.58 -8.52 -2.71
C HIS A 16 7.99 -7.44 -3.60
N PHE A 17 7.48 -6.39 -2.97
CA PHE A 17 6.87 -5.26 -3.64
C PHE A 17 7.74 -4.02 -3.54
N GLU A 18 7.58 -3.12 -4.51
CA GLU A 18 8.15 -1.79 -4.51
C GLU A 18 7.00 -0.80 -4.63
N VAL A 19 6.92 0.15 -3.69
CA VAL A 19 5.85 1.16 -3.67
C VAL A 19 6.44 2.52 -3.98
N GLY A 20 5.88 3.19 -4.97
CA GLY A 20 6.19 4.58 -5.30
C GLY A 20 5.01 5.49 -5.02
N GLU A 21 5.26 6.63 -4.37
CA GLU A 21 4.28 7.71 -4.22
C GLU A 21 4.40 8.68 -5.40
N TYR A 22 3.27 8.94 -6.08
CA TYR A 22 3.18 9.83 -7.22
C TYR A 22 2.28 11.05 -6.90
N PRO A 23 2.73 12.30 -7.11
CA PRO A 23 1.94 13.48 -6.80
C PRO A 23 0.75 13.57 -7.75
N HIS A 24 -0.41 13.79 -7.15
CA HIS A 24 -1.67 14.05 -7.83
C HIS A 24 -1.58 15.37 -8.61
N HIS A 25 -1.20 15.29 -9.88
CA HIS A 25 -1.38 16.42 -10.80
C HIS A 25 -2.63 16.28 -11.68
N ASN A 26 -3.18 15.08 -11.83
CA ASN A 26 -4.42 14.83 -12.56
C ASN A 26 -5.30 13.88 -11.74
N GLU A 27 -6.56 14.25 -11.58
CA GLU A 27 -7.59 13.70 -10.69
C GLU A 27 -8.00 12.24 -10.98
N GLU A 28 -7.23 11.50 -11.76
CA GLU A 28 -7.59 10.17 -12.31
C GLU A 28 -6.52 9.08 -12.06
N GLN A 29 -5.42 9.39 -11.38
CA GLN A 29 -4.31 8.44 -11.24
C GLN A 29 -3.96 8.20 -9.78
N CYS A 30 -4.20 6.96 -9.34
CA CYS A 30 -3.89 6.42 -8.02
C CYS A 30 -2.55 6.94 -7.44
N LYS A 31 -2.58 7.39 -6.19
CA LYS A 31 -1.45 8.02 -5.49
C LYS A 31 -0.25 7.10 -5.31
N PHE A 32 -0.51 5.86 -4.95
CA PHE A 32 0.52 4.86 -4.68
C PHE A 32 0.49 3.80 -5.78
N LYS A 33 1.65 3.51 -6.37
CA LYS A 33 1.80 2.43 -7.35
C LYS A 33 2.68 1.34 -6.76
N VAL A 34 2.22 0.11 -6.88
CA VAL A 34 2.89 -1.08 -6.39
C VAL A 34 3.39 -1.91 -7.55
N PHE A 35 4.66 -2.26 -7.47
CA PHE A 35 5.36 -3.06 -8.45
C PHE A 35 5.86 -4.34 -7.80
N GLU A 36 5.77 -5.46 -8.50
CA GLU A 36 6.40 -6.72 -8.11
C GLU A 36 7.41 -7.07 -9.19
N GLN A 37 8.69 -7.24 -8.83
CA GLN A 37 9.77 -7.50 -9.79
C GLN A 37 9.85 -6.47 -10.94
N GLY A 38 9.51 -5.20 -10.66
CA GLY A 38 9.45 -4.12 -11.65
C GLY A 38 8.17 -4.10 -12.52
N VAL A 39 7.23 -5.03 -12.33
CA VAL A 39 5.95 -5.07 -13.04
C VAL A 39 4.87 -4.38 -12.20
N TYR A 40 4.09 -3.48 -12.81
CA TYR A 40 2.97 -2.83 -12.14
C TYR A 40 1.85 -3.85 -11.87
N VAL A 41 1.58 -4.10 -10.58
CA VAL A 41 0.62 -5.14 -10.15
C VAL A 41 -0.60 -4.56 -9.45
N ALA A 42 -0.46 -3.44 -8.74
CA ALA A 42 -1.56 -2.82 -8.01
C ALA A 42 -1.29 -1.33 -7.78
N SER A 43 -2.33 -0.60 -7.41
CA SER A 43 -2.21 0.79 -6.96
C SER A 43 -3.30 1.14 -5.97
N PHE A 44 -2.99 2.12 -5.12
CA PHE A 44 -3.85 2.58 -4.06
C PHE A 44 -4.06 4.10 -4.14
N GLU A 45 -5.20 4.54 -3.63
CA GLU A 45 -5.52 5.95 -3.46
C GLU A 45 -6.09 6.20 -2.07
N PRO A 46 -5.76 7.34 -1.43
CA PRO A 46 -6.44 7.73 -0.21
C PRO A 46 -7.88 8.17 -0.52
N ASP A 47 -8.84 7.74 0.29
CA ASP A 47 -10.20 8.28 0.26
C ASP A 47 -10.29 9.66 0.95
N ALA A 48 -11.50 10.21 1.00
CA ALA A 48 -11.79 11.48 1.66
C ALA A 48 -11.51 11.50 3.19
N GLN A 49 -11.24 10.34 3.79
CA GLN A 49 -10.89 10.17 5.20
C GLN A 49 -9.41 9.79 5.38
N ASP A 50 -8.60 9.92 4.32
CA ASP A 50 -7.18 9.54 4.28
C ASP A 50 -6.89 8.04 4.47
N PHE A 51 -7.90 7.16 4.28
CA PHE A 51 -7.69 5.71 4.27
C PHE A 51 -7.25 5.25 2.89
N LEU A 52 -6.25 4.38 2.82
CA LEU A 52 -5.82 3.77 1.55
C LEU A 52 -6.84 2.74 1.06
N HIS A 53 -7.33 2.93 -0.16
CA HIS A 53 -8.17 1.98 -0.87
C HIS A 53 -7.49 1.48 -2.15
N ILE A 54 -7.87 0.29 -2.59
CA ILE A 54 -7.40 -0.30 -3.85
C ILE A 54 -8.00 0.50 -5.00
N CYS A 55 -7.14 1.15 -5.77
CA CYS A 55 -7.53 1.92 -6.94
C CYS A 55 -7.49 1.05 -8.22
N GLN A 56 -6.45 0.23 -8.39
CA GLN A 56 -6.36 -0.75 -9.48
C GLN A 56 -5.62 -2.01 -9.02
N ASN A 57 -6.01 -3.16 -9.57
CA ASN A 57 -5.36 -4.46 -9.34
C ASN A 57 -5.20 -5.24 -10.66
N PRO A 58 -4.40 -4.75 -11.63
CA PRO A 58 -4.17 -5.47 -12.88
C PRO A 58 -3.38 -6.76 -12.70
N GLY A 59 -2.61 -6.88 -11.62
CA GLY A 59 -1.83 -8.08 -11.28
C GLY A 59 -2.68 -9.23 -10.73
N GLY A 60 -3.96 -9.00 -10.42
CA GLY A 60 -4.82 -10.01 -9.81
C GLY A 60 -4.30 -10.46 -8.45
N ILE A 61 -3.66 -9.55 -7.70
CA ILE A 61 -3.15 -9.80 -6.36
C ILE A 61 -4.33 -10.14 -5.45
N ASP A 62 -4.12 -11.13 -4.59
CA ASP A 62 -5.13 -11.57 -3.63
C ASP A 62 -5.53 -10.43 -2.67
N GLU A 63 -6.80 -10.40 -2.29
CA GLU A 63 -7.37 -9.37 -1.43
C GLU A 63 -6.65 -9.29 -0.08
N GLU A 64 -6.24 -10.44 0.50
CA GLU A 64 -5.48 -10.46 1.75
C GLU A 64 -4.13 -9.74 1.60
N VAL A 65 -3.41 -10.00 0.50
CA VAL A 65 -2.13 -9.35 0.21
C VAL A 65 -2.32 -7.85 -0.03
N LEU A 66 -3.40 -7.45 -0.71
CA LEU A 66 -3.73 -6.04 -0.93
C LEU A 66 -4.03 -5.29 0.37
N HIS A 67 -4.76 -5.91 1.29
CA HIS A 67 -5.00 -5.33 2.62
C HIS A 67 -3.70 -5.16 3.40
N LEU A 68 -2.84 -6.17 3.39
CA LEU A 68 -1.52 -6.09 4.03
C LEU A 68 -0.62 -5.03 3.38
N LEU A 69 -0.71 -4.85 2.07
CA LEU A 69 -0.02 -3.76 1.35
C LEU A 69 -0.51 -2.40 1.82
N ALA A 70 -1.82 -2.18 1.88
CA ALA A 70 -2.40 -0.93 2.35
C ALA A 70 -1.93 -0.59 3.77
N ASP A 71 -2.04 -1.55 4.71
CA ASP A 71 -1.57 -1.40 6.10
C ASP A 71 -0.09 -1.00 6.17
N LYS A 72 0.76 -1.63 5.34
CA LYS A 72 2.21 -1.33 5.30
C LYS A 72 2.50 0.06 4.73
N ILE A 73 1.76 0.46 3.70
CA ILE A 73 1.89 1.78 3.07
C ILE A 73 1.45 2.88 4.06
N GLU A 74 0.32 2.68 4.74
CA GLU A 74 -0.17 3.60 5.77
C GLU A 74 0.80 3.69 6.95
N GLY A 75 1.32 2.55 7.42
CA GLY A 75 2.32 2.51 8.51
C GLY A 75 3.67 3.15 8.16
N HIS A 76 4.02 3.22 6.87
CA HIS A 76 5.21 3.92 6.40
C HIS A 76 4.97 5.43 6.22
N HIS A 77 3.71 5.87 6.12
CA HIS A 77 3.38 7.28 5.98
C HIS A 77 3.54 7.99 7.35
N PRO A 78 4.48 8.95 7.51
CA PRO A 78 4.77 9.60 8.79
C PRO A 78 3.62 10.47 9.33
N HIS A 79 2.53 10.61 8.57
CA HIS A 79 1.35 11.41 8.93
C HIS A 79 0.09 10.58 9.25
N GLY A 80 0.18 9.25 9.36
CA GLY A 80 -0.97 8.36 9.52
C GLY A 80 -1.00 7.52 10.80
N ILE A 81 -0.28 7.89 11.87
CA ILE A 81 -0.44 7.20 13.16
C ILE A 81 -1.73 7.69 13.81
N ASN A 82 -2.84 7.04 13.46
CA ASN A 82 -3.95 6.95 14.39
C ASN A 82 -3.47 6.03 15.53
N ASP A 83 -2.99 6.65 16.61
CA ASP A 83 -2.29 6.10 17.79
C ASP A 83 -3.17 5.13 18.64
N ASN A 84 -4.14 4.45 18.05
CA ASN A 84 -5.15 3.68 18.78
C ASN A 84 -4.86 2.18 18.91
N ILE A 85 -3.81 1.63 18.28
CA ILE A 85 -3.45 0.19 18.38
C ILE A 85 -2.17 -0.04 19.23
N ARG A 86 -1.85 0.86 20.16
CA ARG A 86 -0.84 0.59 21.21
C ARG A 86 -1.40 0.36 22.61
N LYS A 87 -2.74 0.31 22.78
CA LYS A 87 -3.40 0.16 24.09
C LYS A 87 -4.06 -1.20 24.39
N LEU A 88 -3.62 -2.29 23.76
CA LEU A 88 -4.11 -3.64 24.07
C LEU A 88 -3.05 -4.60 24.62
N LYS A 89 -1.97 -4.06 25.22
CA LYS A 89 -1.12 -4.81 26.15
C LYS A 89 -0.87 -4.00 27.42
N LEU A 90 -1.76 -4.16 28.39
CA LEU A 90 -1.51 -3.98 29.82
C LEU A 90 -2.35 -5.02 30.58
#